data_AF-A0A8T4J5V8-F1
#
_entry.id   AF-A0A8T4J5V8-F1
#
_cell.length_a   1.000
_cell.length_b   1.000
_cell.length_c   1.000
_cell.angle_alpha   90.00
_cell.angle_beta   90.00
_cell.angle_gamma   90.00
#
_symmetry.space_group_name_H-M   'P 1'
#
loop_
_entity.id
_entity.type
_entity.pdbx_description
1 polymer ?
#
loop_
_entity_poly.entity_id
_entity_poly.type
_entity_poly.pdbx_seq_one_letter_code
_entity_poly.pdbx_strand_id
1 'polypeptide(L)' 'SYVMKWKEKQKFLEKLTELMSFMLPSYKREGKSQLVIAIGCTGGQHRSVTLAEYLADYFKKDYYTHVTHRDIEKKSRK' A
#
# COMPACT_ATOMS: atom_id res chain seq x y z
N SER A 1 15.86 -1.69 3.21
CA SER A 1 14.81 -1.22 2.28
C SER A 1 15.22 0.12 1.64
N TYR A 2 15.37 0.17 0.31
CA TYR A 2 15.94 1.31 -0.46
C TYR A 2 15.04 2.56 -0.51
N VAL A 3 13.76 2.45 -0.12
CA VAL A 3 12.77 3.55 -0.20
C VAL A 3 12.92 4.57 0.94
N MET A 4 13.52 4.19 2.07
CA MET A 4 13.64 5.03 3.27
C MET A 4 14.77 6.06 3.23
N LYS A 5 15.62 6.08 2.19
CA LYS A 5 16.80 6.95 2.11
C LYS A 5 16.49 8.43 1.81
N TRP A 6 15.28 8.76 1.34
CA TRP A 6 14.95 10.07 0.77
C TRP A 6 13.83 10.73 1.57
N LYS A 7 14.08 11.94 2.12
CA LYS A 7 13.13 12.67 2.97
C LYS A 7 11.77 12.91 2.28
N GLU A 8 11.78 13.18 0.99
CA GLU A 8 10.56 13.39 0.20
C GLU A 8 9.68 12.14 0.16
N LYS A 9 10.29 10.94 0.08
CA LYS A 9 9.55 9.66 0.08
C LYS A 9 8.95 9.36 1.45
N GLN A 10 9.65 9.73 2.53
CA GLN A 10 9.11 9.61 3.89
C GLN A 10 7.89 10.51 4.08
N LYS A 11 7.99 11.78 3.64
CA LYS A 11 6.86 12.72 3.70
C LYS A 11 5.68 12.29 2.84
N PHE A 12 5.94 11.69 1.67
CA PHE A 12 4.90 11.10 0.84
C PHE A 12 4.19 9.95 1.57
N LEU A 13 4.96 9.04 2.18
CA LEU A 13 4.43 7.89 2.91
C LEU A 13 3.60 8.31 4.13
N GLU A 14 4.08 9.30 4.88
CA GLU A 14 3.37 9.91 6.00
C GLU A 14 2.01 10.45 5.55
N LYS A 15 1.98 11.32 4.54
CA LYS A 15 0.74 11.89 4.01
C LYS A 15 -0.22 10.83 3.45
N LEU A 16 0.31 9.82 2.78
CA LEU A 16 -0.50 8.71 2.28
C LEU A 16 -1.14 7.92 3.43
N THR A 17 -0.38 7.67 4.49
CA THR A 17 -0.84 6.94 5.67
C THR A 17 -1.88 7.73 6.44
N GLU A 18 -1.69 9.05 6.59
CA GLU A 18 -2.68 9.96 7.17
C GLU A 18 -4.00 9.94 6.39
N LEU A 19 -3.92 10.06 5.06
CA LEU A 19 -5.09 10.00 4.18
C LEU A 19 -5.84 8.67 4.34
N MET A 20 -5.13 7.54 4.33
CA MET A 20 -5.76 6.23 4.51
C MET A 20 -6.38 6.09 5.91
N SER A 21 -5.69 6.53 6.96
CA SER A 21 -6.20 6.50 8.34
C SER A 21 -7.47 7.32 8.50
N PHE A 22 -7.61 8.42 7.76
CA PHE A 22 -8.81 9.23 7.71
C PHE A 22 -9.98 8.54 6.97
N MET A 23 -9.71 7.90 5.82
CA MET A 23 -10.75 7.32 4.98
C MET A 23 -11.24 5.94 5.43
N LEU A 24 -10.35 5.06 5.91
CA LEU A 24 -10.67 3.67 6.23
C LEU A 24 -11.83 3.52 7.25
N PRO A 25 -11.89 4.29 8.35
CA PRO A 25 -13.02 4.21 9.28
C PRO A 25 -14.36 4.58 8.62
N SER A 26 -14.35 5.51 7.67
CA SER A 26 -15.56 5.93 6.96
C SER A 26 -16.08 4.82 6.05
N TYR A 27 -15.21 4.16 5.29
CA TYR A 27 -15.62 3.00 4.47
C TYR A 27 -16.13 1.83 5.32
N LYS A 28 -15.56 1.62 6.51
CA LYS A 28 -16.06 0.62 7.46
C LYS A 28 -17.47 0.96 7.96
N ARG A 29 -17.74 2.23 8.28
CA ARG A 29 -19.07 2.69 8.70
C ARG A 29 -20.11 2.58 7.59
N GLU A 30 -19.71 2.78 6.34
CA GLU A 30 -20.57 2.57 5.16
C GLU A 30 -20.91 1.09 4.92
N GLY A 31 -20.30 0.16 5.66
CA GLY A 31 -20.57 -1.28 5.53
C GLY A 31 -19.93 -1.91 4.30
N LYS A 32 -18.89 -1.30 3.70
CA LYS A 32 -18.16 -1.92 2.59
C LYS A 32 -17.44 -3.17 3.08
N SER A 33 -17.74 -4.30 2.45
CA SER A 33 -17.13 -5.60 2.79
C SER A 33 -15.65 -5.68 2.41
N GLN A 34 -15.22 -4.93 1.39
CA GLN A 34 -13.85 -4.88 0.92
C GLN A 34 -13.52 -3.50 0.34
N LEU A 35 -12.25 -3.10 0.50
CA LEU A 35 -11.68 -1.92 -0.15
C LEU A 35 -10.40 -2.35 -0.87
N VAL A 36 -10.31 -2.07 -2.17
CA VAL A 36 -9.13 -2.39 -2.97
C VAL A 36 -8.36 -1.11 -3.26
N ILE A 37 -7.08 -1.10 -2.90
CA ILE A 37 -6.18 0.05 -3.11
C ILE A 37 -5.06 -0.39 -4.05
N ALA A 38 -4.99 0.22 -5.23
CA ALA A 38 -3.95 -0.06 -6.22
C ALA A 38 -2.84 1.00 -6.16
N ILE A 39 -1.59 0.57 -6.04
CA ILE A 39 -0.42 1.47 -6.05
C ILE A 39 0.47 1.11 -7.23
N GLY A 40 0.61 2.04 -8.16
CA GLY A 40 1.42 1.88 -9.36
C GLY A 40 2.74 2.64 -9.29
N CYS A 41 3.80 2.04 -9.82
CA CYS A 41 4.98 2.77 -10.25
C CYS A 41 5.33 2.33 -11.68
N THR A 42 6.18 3.08 -12.40
CA THR A 42 6.43 2.86 -13.83
C THR A 42 6.70 1.40 -14.20
N GLY A 43 7.51 0.68 -13.41
CA GLY A 43 7.84 -0.73 -13.65
C GLY A 43 7.14 -1.73 -12.72
N GLY A 44 6.24 -1.30 -11.84
CA GLY A 44 5.47 -2.17 -10.95
C GLY A 44 6.24 -2.99 -9.90
N GLN A 45 7.58 -2.93 -9.86
CA GLN A 45 8.42 -3.92 -9.14
C GLN A 45 9.15 -3.39 -7.90
N HIS A 46 9.21 -2.08 -7.67
CA HIS A 46 10.04 -1.51 -6.59
C HIS A 46 9.23 -0.65 -5.61
N ARG A 47 8.83 0.54 -6.08
CA ARG A 47 8.16 1.55 -5.23
C ARG A 47 6.75 1.13 -4.86
N SER A 48 5.96 0.68 -5.83
CA SER A 48 4.60 0.17 -5.62
C SER A 48 4.58 -0.96 -4.60
N VAL A 49 5.47 -1.93 -4.78
CA VAL A 49 5.61 -3.12 -3.92
C VAL A 49 5.91 -2.69 -2.48
N THR A 50 6.91 -1.84 -2.29
CA THR A 50 7.30 -1.39 -0.94
C THR A 50 6.18 -0.60 -0.25
N LEU A 51 5.48 0.26 -0.98
CA LEU A 51 4.37 1.05 -0.43
C LEU A 51 3.18 0.16 -0.05
N ALA A 52 2.84 -0.82 -0.89
CA ALA A 52 1.74 -1.75 -0.64
C ALA A 52 2.02 -2.61 0.61
N GLU A 53 3.22 -3.18 0.72
CA GLU A 53 3.66 -3.93 1.90
C GLU A 53 3.64 -3.07 3.16
N TYR A 54 4.16 -1.84 3.09
CA TYR A 54 4.18 -0.93 4.23
C TYR A 54 2.77 -0.61 4.74
N LEU A 55 1.85 -0.23 3.85
CA LEU A 55 0.48 0.11 4.26
C LEU A 55 -0.25 -1.10 4.83
N ALA A 56 -0.07 -2.28 4.23
CA ALA A 56 -0.66 -3.50 4.76
C ALA A 56 -0.13 -3.82 6.16
N ASP A 57 1.19 -3.68 6.39
CA ASP A 57 1.80 -3.89 7.70
C ASP A 57 1.34 -2.85 8.74
N TYR A 58 1.19 -1.59 8.32
CA TYR A 58 0.71 -0.51 9.18
C TYR A 58 -0.73 -0.75 9.65
N PHE A 59 -1.62 -1.14 8.74
CA PHE A 59 -3.06 -1.30 9.02
C PHE A 59 -3.47 -2.71 9.45
N LYS A 60 -2.57 -3.71 9.46
CA LYS A 60 -2.90 -5.11 9.82
C LYS A 60 -3.47 -5.30 11.23
N LYS A 61 -3.23 -4.34 12.13
CA LYS A 61 -3.73 -4.38 13.52
C LYS A 61 -5.21 -4.02 13.60
N ASP A 62 -5.68 -3.16 12.69
CA ASP A 62 -7.03 -2.62 12.71
C ASP A 62 -7.95 -3.28 11.65
N TYR A 63 -7.35 -3.84 10.60
CA TYR A 63 -8.05 -4.40 9.44
C TYR A 63 -7.40 -5.71 8.97
N TYR A 64 -8.21 -6.58 8.38
CA TYR A 64 -7.68 -7.72 7.62
C TYR A 64 -7.11 -7.21 6.30
N THR A 65 -5.79 -7.29 6.13
CA THR A 65 -5.08 -6.79 4.95
C THR A 65 -4.59 -7.94 4.07
N HIS A 66 -4.67 -7.75 2.75
CA HIS A 66 -4.15 -8.68 1.76
C HIS A 66 -3.44 -7.89 0.65
N VAL A 67 -2.25 -8.34 0.24
CA VAL A 67 -1.40 -7.67 -0.76
C VAL A 67 -1.13 -8.60 -1.93
N THR A 68 -1.26 -8.08 -3.14
CA THR A 68 -0.89 -8.77 -4.38
C THR A 68 0.02 -7.89 -5.23
N HIS A 69 1.00 -8.51 -5.92
CA HIS A 69 2.00 -7.78 -6.72
C HIS A 69 1.92 -8.19 -8.20
N ARG A 70 1.06 -7.51 -8.95
CA ARG A 70 0.74 -7.83 -10.36
C ARG A 70 1.96 -8.05 -11.27
N ASP A 71 2.99 -7.22 -11.15
CA ASP A 71 4.14 -7.23 -12.07
C ASP A 71 5.36 -8.01 -11.55
N ILE A 72 5.31 -8.51 -10.30
CA ILE A 72 6.33 -9.43 -9.76
C ILE A 72 6.08 -10.84 -10.31
N GLU A 73 4.82 -11.29 -10.35
CA GLU A 73 4.46 -12.64 -10.80
C GLU A 73 4.78 -12.90 -12.28
N LYS A 74 4.93 -11.85 -13.10
CA LYS A 74 5.30 -11.99 -14.53
C LYS A 74 6.73 -12.49 -14.74
N LYS A 75 7.62 -12.39 -13.76
CA LYS A 75 9.02 -12.84 -13.87
C LYS A 75 9.22 -14.33 -13.55
N SER A 76 8.35 -14.96 -12.75
CA SER A 76 8.51 -16.38 -12.38
C SER A 76 8.07 -17.35 -13.49
N ARG A 77 7.59 -16.84 -14.63
CA ARG A 77 7.16 -17.63 -15.80
C ARG A 77 8.14 -17.58 -16.97
N LYS A 78 9.43 -17.32 -16.71
CA LYS A 78 10.50 -17.41 -17.72
C LYS A 78 11.54 -18.43 -17.31
#